data_AF-A0A7W0H0F2-F1
#
_entry.id   AF-A0A7W0H0F2-F1
#
_cell.length_a   1.000
_cell.length_b   1.000
_cell.length_c   1.000
_cell.angle_alpha   90.00
_cell.angle_beta   90.00
_cell.angle_gamma   90.00
#
_symmetry.space_group_name_H-M   'P 1'
#
loop_
_entity.id
_entity.type
_entity.pdbx_description
1 polymer ?
#
loop_
_entity_poly.entity_id
_entity_poly.type
_entity_poly.pdbx_seq_one_letter_code
_entity_poly.pdbx_strand_id
1 'polypeptide(L)'
;MPAWIAKLLPLFTRTPWGRVFAVATWLFTVGKGRLEKNLTKKERGELTKLMTKSKGKPSNLTERERTRFRRLVYKAATGHFPS
;
A
#
# COMPACT_ATOMS: atom_id res chain seq x y z
N MET A 1 -7.03 -13.16 1.85
CA MET A 1 -7.05 -11.75 1.36
C MET A 1 -8.46 -11.48 0.88
N PRO A 2 -9.08 -10.35 1.25
CA PRO A 2 -10.45 -10.05 0.85
C PRO A 2 -10.60 -9.94 -0.68
N ALA A 3 -11.73 -10.42 -1.20
CA ALA A 3 -12.03 -10.38 -2.63
C ALA A 3 -12.02 -8.95 -3.20
N TRP A 4 -12.42 -7.95 -2.40
CA TRP A 4 -12.39 -6.55 -2.80
C TRP A 4 -10.97 -6.04 -3.05
N ILE A 5 -9.95 -6.50 -2.30
CA ILE A 5 -8.57 -6.11 -2.55
C ILE A 5 -8.05 -6.79 -3.82
N ALA A 6 -8.37 -8.07 -4.01
CA ALA A 6 -7.99 -8.80 -5.22
C ALA A 6 -8.53 -8.12 -6.49
N LYS A 7 -9.76 -7.61 -6.45
CA LYS A 7 -10.38 -6.87 -7.55
C LYS A 7 -9.73 -5.50 -7.82
N LEU A 8 -9.05 -4.91 -6.84
CA LEU A 8 -8.38 -3.61 -6.99
C LEU A 8 -6.96 -3.73 -7.56
N LEU A 9 -6.28 -4.87 -7.38
CA LEU A 9 -4.92 -5.09 -7.84
C LEU A 9 -4.70 -4.79 -9.35
N PRO A 10 -5.54 -5.28 -10.29
CA PRO A 10 -5.32 -5.00 -11.72
C PRO A 10 -5.50 -3.51 -12.07
N LEU A 11 -6.19 -2.73 -11.23
CA LEU A 11 -6.46 -1.30 -11.45
C LEU A 11 -5.77 -0.43 -10.38
N PHE A 12 -4.68 -0.91 -9.78
CA PHE A 12 -4.11 -0.28 -8.59
C PHE A 12 -3.58 1.14 -8.85
N THR A 13 -3.12 1.41 -10.07
CA THR A 13 -2.67 2.73 -10.53
C THR A 13 -3.81 3.75 -10.61
N ARG A 14 -5.02 3.30 -10.96
CA ARG A 14 -6.24 4.10 -11.10
C ARG A 14 -7.11 4.09 -9.85
N THR A 15 -6.73 3.31 -8.84
CA THR A 15 -7.51 3.14 -7.63
C THR A 15 -7.59 4.46 -6.83
N PRO A 16 -8.80 4.89 -6.41
CA PRO A 16 -8.98 6.04 -5.55
C PRO A 16 -8.11 5.93 -4.29
N TRP A 17 -7.54 7.06 -3.85
CA TRP A 17 -6.60 7.07 -2.73
C TRP A 17 -7.15 6.41 -1.46
N GLY A 18 -8.42 6.67 -1.13
CA GLY A 18 -9.07 6.06 0.04
C GLY A 18 -9.03 4.53 0.01
N ARG A 19 -9.17 3.91 -1.16
CA ARG A 19 -9.06 2.46 -1.30
C ARG A 19 -7.61 1.98 -1.15
N VAL A 20 -6.64 2.69 -1.72
CA VAL A 20 -5.20 2.38 -1.52
C VAL A 20 -4.85 2.42 -0.03
N PHE A 21 -5.32 3.45 0.67
CA PHE A 21 -5.09 3.60 2.10
C PHE A 21 -5.79 2.51 2.92
N ALA A 22 -7.02 2.13 2.55
CA ALA A 22 -7.74 1.02 3.19
C ALA A 22 -6.99 -0.32 3.02
N VAL A 23 -6.39 -0.58 1.86
CA VAL A 23 -5.54 -1.76 1.64
C VAL A 23 -4.30 -1.72 2.53
N ALA A 24 -3.64 -0.56 2.63
CA ALA A 24 -2.51 -0.38 3.53
C ALA A 24 -2.90 -0.68 4.99
N THR A 25 -3.99 -0.08 5.48
CA THR A 25 -4.52 -0.33 6.83
C THR A 25 -4.85 -1.81 7.06
N TRP A 26 -5.50 -2.46 6.10
CA TRP A 26 -5.80 -3.88 6.17
C TRP A 26 -4.51 -4.72 6.24
N LEU A 27 -3.47 -4.37 5.48
CA LEU A 27 -2.18 -5.06 5.53
C LEU A 27 -1.48 -4.91 6.88
N PHE A 28 -1.57 -3.75 7.53
CA PHE A 28 -0.97 -3.54 8.86
C PHE A 28 -1.75 -4.22 10.00
N THR A 29 -3.06 -4.42 9.84
CA THR A 29 -3.94 -4.98 10.89
C THR A 29 -4.16 -6.48 10.75
N VAL A 30 -4.57 -6.93 9.57
CA VAL A 30 -4.94 -8.33 9.29
C VAL A 30 -3.90 -9.02 8.42
N GLY A 31 -3.36 -8.30 7.43
CA GLY A 31 -2.43 -8.83 6.45
C GLY A 31 -0.96 -8.82 6.88
N LYS A 32 -0.65 -8.71 8.19
CA LYS A 32 0.71 -8.47 8.68
C LYS A 32 1.70 -9.53 8.16
N GLY A 33 1.30 -10.81 8.12
CA GLY A 33 2.14 -11.88 7.56
C GLY A 33 2.52 -11.67 6.08
N ARG A 34 1.64 -11.08 5.27
CA ARG A 34 1.98 -10.70 3.88
C ARG A 34 2.93 -9.52 3.83
N LEU A 35 2.71 -8.54 4.69
CA LEU A 35 3.56 -7.37 4.83
C LEU A 35 4.98 -7.79 5.20
N GLU A 36 5.14 -8.73 6.13
CA GLU A 36 6.45 -9.26 6.54
C GLU A 36 7.11 -10.19 5.51
N LYS A 37 6.31 -10.99 4.80
CA LYS A 37 6.80 -11.88 3.74
C LYS A 37 7.23 -11.12 2.48
N ASN A 38 6.48 -10.10 2.09
CA ASN A 38 6.62 -9.45 0.79
C ASN A 38 7.42 -8.15 0.84
N LEU A 39 7.55 -7.50 2.01
CA LEU A 39 8.35 -6.28 2.17
C LEU A 39 9.54 -6.52 3.10
N THR A 40 10.69 -5.98 2.69
CA THR A 40 11.88 -5.90 3.54
C THR A 40 11.64 -4.98 4.74
N LYS A 41 12.42 -5.12 5.82
CA LYS A 41 12.33 -4.25 7.01
C LYS A 41 12.40 -2.75 6.65
N LYS A 42 13.23 -2.39 5.68
CA LYS A 42 13.37 -1.01 5.18
C LYS A 42 12.11 -0.53 4.48
N GLU A 43 11.56 -1.32 3.57
CA GLU A 43 10.32 -1.02 2.85
C GLU A 43 9.11 -0.93 3.79
N ARG A 44 9.05 -1.78 4.82
CA ARG A 44 8.03 -1.70 5.87
C ARG A 44 8.10 -0.38 6.60
N GLY A 45 9.28 0.02 7.05
CA GLY A 45 9.49 1.31 7.71
C GLY A 45 9.14 2.49 6.80
N GLU A 46 9.48 2.41 5.51
CA GLU A 46 9.12 3.42 4.52
C GLU A 46 7.61 3.52 4.32
N LEU A 47 6.92 2.38 4.19
CA LEU A 47 5.46 2.34 4.07
C LEU A 47 4.79 2.93 5.31
N THR A 48 5.24 2.58 6.51
CA THR A 48 4.73 3.15 7.77
C THR A 48 4.94 4.66 7.80
N LYS A 49 6.13 5.16 7.45
CA LYS A 49 6.42 6.61 7.39
C LYS A 49 5.47 7.33 6.44
N LEU A 50 5.27 6.80 5.24
CA LEU A 50 4.37 7.38 4.24
C LEU A 50 2.90 7.32 4.69
N MET A 51 2.49 6.24 5.34
CA MET A 51 1.14 6.10 5.90
C MET A 51 0.88 7.16 6.99
N THR A 52 1.81 7.30 7.93
CA THR A 52 1.75 8.30 9.01
C THR A 52 1.79 9.72 8.45
N LYS A 53 2.63 10.00 7.45
CA LYS A 53 2.70 11.31 6.79
C LYS A 53 1.40 11.64 6.05
N SER A 54 0.84 10.67 5.33
CA SER A 54 -0.40 10.85 4.59
C SER A 54 -1.58 11.19 5.51
N LYS A 55 -1.68 10.56 6.69
CA LYS A 55 -2.87 10.63 7.56
C LYS A 55 -4.18 10.36 6.79
N GLY A 56 -4.13 9.46 5.80
CA GLY A 56 -5.26 9.14 4.93
C GLY A 56 -5.52 10.14 3.80
N LYS A 57 -4.81 11.28 3.75
CA LYS A 57 -4.98 12.29 2.70
C LYS A 57 -3.84 12.22 1.67
N PRO A 58 -4.14 12.18 0.36
CA PRO A 58 -3.09 12.17 -0.66
C PRO A 58 -2.36 13.51 -0.72
N SER A 59 -3.05 14.63 -0.44
CA SER A 59 -2.49 15.99 -0.45
C SER A 59 -1.27 16.18 0.46
N ASN A 60 -1.16 15.38 1.53
CA ASN A 60 -0.04 15.42 2.47
C ASN A 60 1.23 14.73 1.94
N LEU A 61 1.12 14.03 0.82
CA LEU A 61 2.24 13.40 0.12
C LEU A 61 2.52 14.13 -1.19
N THR A 62 3.81 14.25 -1.51
CA THR A 62 4.26 14.62 -2.86
C THR A 62 3.86 13.55 -3.87
N GLU A 63 3.86 13.88 -5.15
CA GLU A 63 3.53 12.92 -6.21
C GLU A 63 4.44 11.69 -6.19
N ARG A 64 5.75 11.90 -5.97
CA ARG A 64 6.74 10.83 -5.82
C ARG A 64 6.40 9.91 -4.64
N GLU A 65 6.02 10.50 -3.50
CA GLU A 65 5.60 9.75 -2.31
C GLU A 65 4.29 8.98 -2.52
N ARG A 66 3.31 9.55 -3.22
CA ARG A 66 2.06 8.85 -3.56
C ARG A 66 2.33 7.63 -4.43
N THR A 67 3.18 7.79 -5.45
CA THR A 67 3.60 6.71 -6.33
C THR A 67 4.35 5.63 -5.56
N ARG A 68 5.27 6.04 -4.69
CA ARG A 68 6.03 5.12 -3.83
C ARG A 68 5.12 4.35 -2.88
N PHE A 69 4.18 5.04 -2.22
CA PHE A 69 3.18 4.42 -1.35
C PHE A 69 2.37 3.36 -2.09
N ARG A 70 1.83 3.69 -3.28
CA ARG A 70 1.08 2.73 -4.11
C ARG A 70 1.92 1.50 -4.46
N ARG A 71 3.17 1.67 -4.88
CA ARG A 71 4.06 0.54 -5.20
C ARG A 71 4.31 -0.36 -4.00
N LEU A 72 4.56 0.22 -2.82
CA LEU A 72 4.78 -0.55 -1.59
C LEU A 72 3.52 -1.30 -1.15
N VAL A 73 2.34 -0.69 -1.24
CA VAL A 73 1.07 -1.37 -0.90
C VAL A 73 0.77 -2.50 -1.89
N TYR A 74 1.00 -2.28 -3.18
CA TYR A 74 0.84 -3.32 -4.20
C TYR A 74 1.77 -4.50 -3.93
N LYS A 75 3.08 -4.23 -3.74
CA LYS A 75 4.07 -5.26 -3.42
C LYS A 75 3.74 -6.00 -2.13
N ALA A 76 3.32 -5.31 -1.09
CA ALA A 76 2.86 -5.96 0.15
C ALA A 76 1.70 -6.93 -0.10
N ALA A 77 0.77 -6.58 -1.00
CA ALA A 77 -0.40 -7.41 -1.29
C ALA A 77 -0.09 -8.62 -2.21
N THR A 78 0.79 -8.44 -3.20
CA THR A 78 1.03 -9.41 -4.29
C THR A 78 2.37 -10.13 -4.23
N GLY A 79 3.38 -9.55 -3.59
CA GLY A 79 4.77 -9.99 -3.66
C GLY A 79 5.55 -9.42 -4.85
N HIS A 80 4.91 -8.69 -5.77
CA HIS A 80 5.53 -8.16 -6.99
C HIS A 80 5.41 -6.64 -7.05
N PHE A 81 6.28 -5.97 -7.80
CA PHE A 81 6.04 -4.57 -8.15
C PHE A 81 4.98 -4.48 -9.24
N PRO A 82 4.15 -3.42 -9.26
CA PRO A 82 3.22 -3.21 -10.36
C PRO A 82 4.04 -2.99 -11.65
N SER A 83 3.71 -3.77 -12.68
CA SER A 83 4.25 -3.63 -14.04
C SER A 83 3.80 -2.33 -14.68
#